data_AF-A0A537AMK0-F1
#
_entry.id   AF-A0A537AMK0-F1
#
_cell.length_a   1.000
_cell.length_b   1.000
_cell.length_c   1.000
_cell.angle_alpha   90.00
_cell.angle_beta   90.00
_cell.angle_gamma   90.00
#
_symmetry.space_group_name_H-M   'P 1'
#
loop_
_entity.id
_entity.type
_entity.pdbx_description
1 polymer ?
#
loop_
_entity_poly.entity_id
_entity_poly.type
_entity_poly.pdbx_seq_one_letter_code
_entity_poly.pdbx_strand_id
1 'polypeptide(L)'
;MGMLIDGKWTDRRPAEVGGRFVRPESQFRSFITADGASGFKAEPGRYHLYIAYNCPWAHRTLIFRKLKGLEGMISISSARPDDRREGWRFHEGFPGSSRDEVNGCEWLHQVYSLAKPDYTGTCTVPTLWDRKTRTIVNNESSEIIRMFNSAFDGAGAKPGDYHPAALRGEIDLVNEFVYEHLNNGVYRAGFAATQAAYDEAVEKVFAGLDTLEQRLADQRYLVGNTLTEADWRLFPTLVRFDAAYHHVFKCTWRPLASYGNLHDYMLDLYQVPGVSETVKLDHIVTGYYSIDRVNPSRIVPKIPKLDWTRPHNRARLDKALSAA
;
A
#
# COMPACT_ATOMS: atom_id res chain seq x y z
N MET A 1 -7.06 7.25 -12.92
CA MET A 1 -8.25 6.40 -13.08
C MET A 1 -9.46 7.30 -13.12
N GLY A 2 -10.57 6.81 -13.68
CA GLY A 2 -11.86 7.50 -13.64
C GLY A 2 -12.40 7.68 -12.22
N MET A 3 -13.58 8.26 -12.10
CA MET A 3 -14.26 8.52 -10.84
C MET A 3 -15.77 8.38 -10.98
N LEU A 4 -16.45 8.17 -9.86
CA LEU A 4 -17.90 8.29 -9.79
C LEU A 4 -18.31 9.76 -9.72
N ILE A 5 -19.41 10.10 -10.39
CA ILE A 5 -20.16 11.36 -10.23
C ILE A 5 -21.62 10.97 -10.05
N ASP A 6 -22.19 11.32 -8.90
CA ASP A 6 -23.55 10.97 -8.49
C ASP A 6 -23.85 9.47 -8.69
N GLY A 7 -22.90 8.63 -8.24
CA GLY A 7 -22.98 7.17 -8.32
C GLY A 7 -22.75 6.55 -9.70
N LYS A 8 -22.49 7.36 -10.74
CA LYS A 8 -22.26 6.88 -12.12
C LYS A 8 -20.79 6.95 -12.49
N TRP A 9 -20.28 5.89 -13.12
CA TRP A 9 -18.90 5.84 -13.59
C TRP A 9 -18.64 6.86 -14.69
N THR A 10 -17.48 7.52 -14.61
CA THR A 10 -16.98 8.43 -15.64
C THR A 10 -15.47 8.25 -15.80
N ASP A 11 -14.96 8.49 -17.00
CA ASP A 11 -13.52 8.51 -17.26
C ASP A 11 -12.82 9.80 -16.79
N ARG A 12 -13.56 10.72 -16.15
CA ARG A 12 -13.01 11.95 -15.60
C ARG A 12 -11.99 11.63 -14.51
N ARG A 13 -10.86 12.32 -14.53
CA ARG A 13 -9.78 12.17 -13.55
C ARG A 13 -9.77 13.39 -12.62
N PRO A 14 -9.30 13.25 -11.37
CA PRO A 14 -9.08 14.39 -10.49
C PRO A 14 -8.22 15.46 -11.17
N ALA A 15 -8.50 16.73 -10.87
CA ALA A 15 -7.77 17.85 -11.43
C ALA A 15 -6.30 17.89 -10.95
N GLU A 16 -5.43 18.43 -11.80
CA GLU A 16 -4.03 18.73 -11.48
C GLU A 16 -3.88 20.22 -11.15
N VAL A 17 -2.92 20.55 -10.28
CA VAL A 17 -2.66 21.93 -9.89
C VAL A 17 -1.27 22.32 -10.34
N GLY A 18 -1.16 23.19 -11.35
CA GLY A 18 0.12 23.63 -11.90
C GLY A 18 0.99 22.47 -12.44
N GLY A 19 0.37 21.44 -13.00
CA GLY A 19 1.05 20.23 -13.51
C GLY A 19 1.52 19.25 -12.44
N ARG A 20 1.24 19.53 -11.15
CA ARG A 20 1.51 18.62 -10.03
C ARG A 20 0.34 17.67 -9.81
N PHE A 21 0.66 16.42 -9.54
CA PHE A 21 -0.29 15.41 -9.11
C PHE A 21 -0.77 15.70 -7.67
N VAL A 22 -2.09 15.87 -7.50
CA VAL A 22 -2.75 15.99 -6.20
C VAL A 22 -3.53 14.72 -5.93
N ARG A 23 -3.30 14.11 -4.77
CA ARG A 23 -4.00 12.90 -4.35
C ARG A 23 -5.36 13.28 -3.74
N PRO A 24 -6.48 12.73 -4.23
CA PRO A 24 -7.77 12.91 -3.58
C PRO A 24 -7.80 12.29 -2.18
N GLU A 25 -8.56 12.89 -1.28
CA GLU A 25 -8.76 12.38 0.09
C GLU A 25 -9.76 11.22 0.12
N SER A 26 -9.56 10.31 1.08
CA SER A 26 -10.45 9.19 1.39
C SER A 26 -11.70 9.67 2.13
N GLN A 27 -12.90 9.28 1.67
CA GLN A 27 -14.19 9.74 2.20
C GLN A 27 -14.82 8.80 3.25
N PHE A 28 -14.53 7.49 3.20
CA PHE A 28 -15.03 6.54 4.20
C PHE A 28 -13.97 6.39 5.31
N ARG A 29 -14.30 6.83 6.52
CA ARG A 29 -13.36 7.01 7.64
C ARG A 29 -13.85 6.43 8.97
N SER A 30 -14.79 5.48 8.93
CA SER A 30 -15.22 4.78 10.15
C SER A 30 -14.15 3.79 10.62
N PHE A 31 -14.24 3.38 11.89
CA PHE A 31 -13.27 2.48 12.52
C PHE A 31 -13.93 1.21 13.01
N ILE A 32 -13.23 0.08 12.91
CA ILE A 32 -13.56 -1.13 13.68
C ILE A 32 -13.03 -0.95 15.10
N THR A 33 -13.87 -1.21 16.09
CA THR A 33 -13.53 -1.16 17.52
C THR A 33 -13.79 -2.52 18.18
N ALA A 34 -13.03 -2.86 19.21
CA ALA A 34 -13.15 -4.17 19.87
C ALA A 34 -14.53 -4.36 20.52
N ASP A 35 -15.08 -3.29 21.11
CA ASP A 35 -16.39 -3.26 21.75
C ASP A 35 -17.54 -2.95 20.78
N GLY A 36 -17.25 -2.38 19.62
CA GLY A 36 -18.23 -1.95 18.64
C GLY A 36 -18.83 -0.57 18.90
N ALA A 37 -18.20 0.26 19.75
CA ALA A 37 -18.67 1.62 20.06
C ALA A 37 -18.83 2.51 18.81
N SER A 38 -18.09 2.22 17.74
CA SER A 38 -18.19 2.90 16.44
C SER A 38 -19.33 2.39 15.54
N GLY A 39 -20.10 1.39 15.97
CA GLY A 39 -21.06 0.63 15.14
C GLY A 39 -20.43 -0.56 14.39
N PHE A 40 -19.10 -0.65 14.38
CA PHE A 40 -18.35 -1.72 13.71
C PHE A 40 -17.51 -2.49 14.74
N LYS A 41 -18.06 -3.61 15.23
CA LYS A 41 -17.40 -4.47 16.22
C LYS A 41 -16.45 -5.45 15.54
N ALA A 42 -15.24 -5.63 16.08
CA ALA A 42 -14.26 -6.62 15.64
C ALA A 42 -14.80 -8.07 15.78
N GLU A 43 -15.47 -8.55 14.74
CA GLU A 43 -16.13 -9.86 14.68
C GLU A 43 -15.53 -10.67 13.53
N PRO A 44 -14.89 -11.83 13.79
CA PRO A 44 -14.37 -12.71 12.73
C PRO A 44 -15.45 -13.08 11.71
N GLY A 45 -15.11 -13.02 10.42
CA GLY A 45 -16.01 -13.36 9.32
C GLY A 45 -16.95 -12.22 8.89
N ARG A 46 -17.07 -11.13 9.66
CA ARG A 46 -17.93 -9.98 9.31
C ARG A 46 -17.35 -9.11 8.20
N TYR A 47 -16.03 -8.97 8.13
CA TYR A 47 -15.38 -8.00 7.27
C TYR A 47 -14.78 -8.61 6.01
N HIS A 48 -14.73 -7.79 4.96
CA HIS A 48 -14.13 -8.13 3.68
C HIS A 48 -13.23 -7.00 3.20
N LEU A 49 -12.15 -7.33 2.51
CA LEU A 49 -11.17 -6.36 2.03
C LEU A 49 -11.00 -6.47 0.52
N TYR A 50 -11.40 -5.43 -0.20
CA TYR A 50 -11.12 -5.29 -1.62
C TYR A 50 -9.71 -4.74 -1.82
N ILE A 51 -8.87 -5.46 -2.55
CA ILE A 51 -7.46 -5.14 -2.76
C ILE A 51 -7.07 -5.24 -4.23
N ALA A 52 -5.88 -4.74 -4.54
CA ALA A 52 -5.13 -5.12 -5.73
C ALA A 52 -3.68 -5.33 -5.30
N TYR A 53 -3.09 -6.49 -5.59
CA TYR A 53 -1.71 -6.79 -5.17
C TYR A 53 -0.68 -5.79 -5.69
N ASN A 54 -0.96 -5.12 -6.81
CA ASN A 54 -0.06 -4.12 -7.36
C ASN A 54 -0.10 -2.78 -6.61
N CYS A 55 -1.14 -2.49 -5.83
CA CYS A 55 -1.32 -1.25 -5.09
C CYS A 55 -0.52 -1.24 -3.77
N PRO A 56 0.37 -0.26 -3.52
CA PRO A 56 1.17 -0.22 -2.30
C PRO A 56 0.34 0.12 -1.05
N TRP A 57 -0.74 0.90 -1.18
CA TRP A 57 -1.64 1.19 -0.05
C TRP A 57 -2.42 -0.06 0.40
N ALA A 58 -2.90 -0.86 -0.55
CA ALA A 58 -3.56 -2.12 -0.25
C ALA A 58 -2.56 -3.18 0.25
N HIS A 59 -1.31 -3.09 -0.18
CA HIS A 59 -0.27 -4.01 0.30
C HIS A 59 0.00 -3.85 1.80
N ARG A 60 -0.12 -2.64 2.36
CA ARG A 60 -0.02 -2.41 3.82
C ARG A 60 -1.04 -3.22 4.60
N THR A 61 -2.29 -3.23 4.14
CA THR A 61 -3.37 -3.94 4.82
C THR A 61 -3.23 -5.46 4.67
N LEU A 62 -2.68 -5.94 3.54
CA LEU A 62 -2.30 -7.35 3.36
C LEU A 62 -1.19 -7.78 4.33
N ILE A 63 -0.17 -6.94 4.53
CA ILE A 63 0.91 -7.19 5.49
C ILE A 63 0.34 -7.29 6.92
N PHE A 64 -0.46 -6.32 7.36
CA PHE A 64 -1.07 -6.37 8.69
C PHE A 64 -2.02 -7.56 8.85
N ARG A 65 -2.78 -7.91 7.79
CA ARG A 65 -3.61 -9.12 7.79
C ARG A 65 -2.78 -10.38 8.03
N LYS A 66 -1.57 -10.49 7.46
CA LYS A 66 -0.63 -11.60 7.70
C LYS A 66 -0.02 -11.56 9.11
N LEU A 67 0.56 -10.42 9.49
CA LEU A 67 1.26 -10.26 10.76
C LEU A 67 0.35 -10.49 11.97
N LYS A 68 -0.90 -10.04 11.89
CA LYS A 68 -1.90 -10.19 12.95
C LYS A 68 -2.73 -11.47 12.82
N GLY A 69 -2.43 -12.34 11.85
CA GLY A 69 -3.11 -13.64 11.69
C GLY A 69 -4.60 -13.52 11.37
N LEU A 70 -5.00 -12.50 10.62
CA LEU A 70 -6.40 -12.16 10.36
C LEU A 70 -6.94 -12.89 9.11
N GLU A 71 -6.21 -13.84 8.53
CA GLU A 71 -6.60 -14.42 7.24
C GLU A 71 -7.94 -15.16 7.27
N GLY A 72 -8.23 -15.86 8.38
CA GLY A 72 -9.53 -16.52 8.61
C GLY A 72 -10.63 -15.57 9.09
N MET A 73 -10.28 -14.35 9.52
CA MET A 73 -11.23 -13.37 10.06
C MET A 73 -11.68 -12.36 9.02
N ILE A 74 -10.79 -11.98 8.10
CA ILE A 74 -11.01 -10.98 7.07
C ILE A 74 -10.74 -11.62 5.71
N SER A 75 -11.82 -11.86 4.98
CA SER A 75 -11.78 -12.34 3.60
C SER A 75 -11.30 -11.24 2.63
N ILE A 76 -10.80 -11.61 1.45
CA ILE A 76 -10.31 -10.65 0.44
C ILE A 76 -10.88 -10.93 -0.94
N SER A 77 -11.02 -9.88 -1.75
CA SER A 77 -11.17 -9.98 -3.21
C SER A 77 -10.05 -9.20 -3.88
N SER A 78 -9.35 -9.81 -4.84
CA SER A 78 -8.21 -9.19 -5.52
C SER A 78 -8.57 -8.78 -6.94
N ALA A 79 -8.40 -7.49 -7.25
CA ALA A 79 -8.58 -6.98 -8.59
C ALA A 79 -7.50 -7.48 -9.56
N ARG A 80 -7.85 -7.48 -10.84
CA ARG A 80 -6.93 -7.73 -11.94
C ARG A 80 -5.91 -6.59 -12.10
N PRO A 81 -4.65 -6.89 -12.48
CA PRO A 81 -3.65 -5.86 -12.73
C PRO A 81 -3.72 -5.27 -14.15
N ASP A 82 -4.32 -5.98 -15.11
CA ASP A 82 -4.22 -5.74 -16.55
C ASP A 82 -5.44 -5.01 -17.19
N ASP A 83 -6.58 -4.95 -16.49
CA ASP A 83 -7.79 -4.28 -16.97
C ASP A 83 -8.22 -3.17 -16.02
N ARG A 84 -8.15 -1.92 -16.51
CA ARG A 84 -8.45 -0.71 -15.74
C ARG A 84 -9.48 0.21 -16.37
N ARG A 85 -10.27 -0.31 -17.32
CA ARG A 85 -11.24 0.51 -18.09
C ARG A 85 -12.24 1.22 -17.18
N GLU A 86 -12.78 0.53 -16.18
CA GLU A 86 -13.67 1.12 -15.17
C GLU A 86 -13.06 1.08 -13.75
N GLY A 87 -11.72 1.25 -13.68
CA GLY A 87 -10.98 1.22 -12.42
C GLY A 87 -10.53 -0.19 -12.03
N TRP A 88 -11.01 -0.72 -10.91
CA TRP A 88 -10.54 -2.01 -10.36
C TRP A 88 -11.54 -3.12 -10.66
N ARG A 89 -11.14 -4.12 -11.45
CA ARG A 89 -12.00 -5.25 -11.89
C ARG A 89 -11.75 -6.52 -11.08
N PHE A 90 -12.80 -7.16 -10.58
CA PHE A 90 -12.75 -8.44 -9.85
C PHE A 90 -13.15 -9.60 -10.77
N HIS A 91 -12.17 -10.31 -11.31
CA HIS A 91 -12.38 -11.45 -12.21
C HIS A 91 -11.17 -12.38 -12.19
N GLU A 92 -11.35 -13.69 -12.41
CA GLU A 92 -10.31 -14.74 -12.34
C GLU A 92 -9.40 -14.84 -13.58
N GLY A 93 -9.45 -13.88 -14.50
CA GLY A 93 -8.75 -14.01 -15.78
C GLY A 93 -7.28 -13.60 -15.72
N PHE A 94 -6.74 -13.42 -14.51
CA PHE A 94 -5.32 -13.24 -14.24
C PHE A 94 -4.97 -14.09 -12.99
N PRO A 95 -3.90 -14.90 -13.00
CA PRO A 95 -3.56 -15.73 -11.84
C PRO A 95 -3.43 -14.92 -10.55
N GLY A 96 -4.16 -15.31 -9.49
CA GLY A 96 -4.16 -14.60 -8.21
C GLY A 96 -5.12 -13.41 -8.11
N SER A 97 -5.83 -13.03 -9.18
CA SER A 97 -7.05 -12.20 -9.05
C SER A 97 -8.28 -13.07 -8.80
N SER A 98 -9.33 -12.50 -8.24
CA SER A 98 -10.55 -13.21 -7.85
C SER A 98 -11.80 -12.45 -8.26
N ARG A 99 -12.94 -13.15 -8.31
CA ARG A 99 -14.27 -12.52 -8.33
C ARG A 99 -14.58 -11.90 -6.97
N ASP A 100 -15.56 -11.00 -6.97
CA ASP A 100 -16.20 -10.54 -5.73
C ASP A 100 -17.29 -11.53 -5.32
N GLU A 101 -16.98 -12.41 -4.38
CA GLU A 101 -17.94 -13.38 -3.82
C GLU A 101 -18.88 -12.75 -2.77
N VAL A 102 -18.68 -11.49 -2.40
CA VAL A 102 -19.45 -10.83 -1.34
C VAL A 102 -20.66 -10.09 -1.89
N ASN A 103 -20.45 -9.28 -2.91
CA ASN A 103 -21.52 -8.49 -3.53
C ASN A 103 -21.78 -8.85 -4.99
N GLY A 104 -20.98 -9.73 -5.59
CA GLY A 104 -21.10 -10.08 -7.01
C GLY A 104 -20.71 -8.92 -7.94
N CYS A 105 -20.03 -7.89 -7.44
CA CYS A 105 -19.62 -6.74 -8.24
C CYS A 105 -18.45 -7.10 -9.15
N GLU A 106 -18.55 -6.72 -10.42
CA GLU A 106 -17.43 -6.88 -11.36
C GLU A 106 -16.39 -5.77 -11.18
N TRP A 107 -16.81 -4.58 -10.75
CA TRP A 107 -15.95 -3.42 -10.58
C TRP A 107 -16.09 -2.79 -9.20
N LEU A 108 -14.99 -2.27 -8.65
CA LEU A 108 -14.99 -1.65 -7.32
C LEU A 108 -15.93 -0.45 -7.22
N HIS A 109 -16.09 0.34 -8.28
CA HIS A 109 -17.01 1.48 -8.23
C HIS A 109 -18.46 1.03 -7.96
N GLN A 110 -18.86 -0.19 -8.35
CA GLN A 110 -20.18 -0.73 -8.05
C GLN A 110 -20.33 -0.98 -6.54
N VAL A 111 -19.27 -1.43 -5.84
CA VAL A 111 -19.25 -1.55 -4.38
C VAL A 111 -19.43 -0.18 -3.70
N TYR A 112 -18.82 0.87 -4.25
CA TYR A 112 -19.01 2.24 -3.77
C TYR A 112 -20.44 2.73 -3.99
N SER A 113 -21.03 2.51 -5.17
CA SER A 113 -22.42 2.84 -5.45
C SER A 113 -23.41 2.04 -4.57
N LEU A 114 -23.07 0.80 -4.18
CA LEU A 114 -23.85 0.03 -3.20
C LEU A 114 -23.81 0.65 -1.80
N ALA A 115 -22.65 1.11 -1.34
CA ALA A 115 -22.53 1.76 -0.03
C ALA A 115 -23.15 3.16 0.01
N LYS A 116 -23.03 3.91 -1.09
CA LYS A 116 -23.50 5.29 -1.21
C LYS A 116 -23.91 5.58 -2.67
N PRO A 117 -25.23 5.51 -3.00
CA PRO A 117 -25.73 5.64 -4.36
C PRO A 117 -25.44 6.98 -5.05
N ASP A 118 -25.18 8.04 -4.29
CA ASP A 118 -24.84 9.38 -4.77
C ASP A 118 -23.34 9.69 -4.61
N TYR A 119 -22.48 8.67 -4.43
CA TYR A 119 -21.05 8.88 -4.22
C TYR A 119 -20.41 9.61 -5.41
N THR A 120 -19.67 10.67 -5.10
CA THR A 120 -18.81 11.39 -6.04
C THR A 120 -17.38 11.35 -5.55
N GLY A 121 -16.49 10.73 -6.32
CA GLY A 121 -15.09 10.56 -5.92
C GLY A 121 -14.40 9.39 -6.60
N THR A 122 -13.10 9.26 -6.34
CA THR A 122 -12.32 8.10 -6.81
C THR A 122 -12.63 6.86 -5.98
N CYS A 123 -12.72 5.71 -6.63
CA CYS A 123 -12.90 4.42 -5.97
C CYS A 123 -11.53 3.75 -5.82
N THR A 124 -11.06 3.57 -4.58
CA THR A 124 -9.67 3.22 -4.28
C THR A 124 -9.58 1.92 -3.49
N VAL A 125 -8.57 1.10 -3.82
CA VAL A 125 -8.12 0.01 -2.94
C VAL A 125 -7.03 0.54 -1.99
N PRO A 126 -7.00 0.08 -0.72
CA PRO A 126 -7.88 -0.90 -0.13
C PRO A 126 -9.28 -0.33 0.20
N THR A 127 -10.31 -1.17 0.13
CA THR A 127 -11.65 -0.84 0.63
C THR A 127 -12.07 -1.89 1.66
N LEU A 128 -12.27 -1.49 2.91
CA LEU A 128 -12.74 -2.34 3.99
C LEU A 128 -14.27 -2.30 4.05
N TRP A 129 -14.89 -3.44 3.82
CA TRP A 129 -16.33 -3.62 3.69
C TRP A 129 -16.90 -4.37 4.91
N ASP A 130 -18.06 -3.93 5.39
CA ASP A 130 -18.84 -4.64 6.40
C ASP A 130 -19.98 -5.42 5.72
N ARG A 131 -19.92 -6.75 5.80
CA ARG A 131 -20.95 -7.63 5.24
C ARG A 131 -22.30 -7.48 5.94
N LYS A 132 -22.29 -7.13 7.23
CA LYS A 132 -23.49 -7.07 8.08
C LYS A 132 -24.34 -5.84 7.75
N THR A 133 -23.71 -4.67 7.66
CA THR A 133 -24.39 -3.40 7.36
C THR A 133 -24.37 -3.04 5.87
N ARG A 134 -23.69 -3.85 5.05
CA ARG A 134 -23.55 -3.67 3.60
C ARG A 134 -23.04 -2.27 3.23
N THR A 135 -21.98 -1.84 3.90
CA THR A 135 -21.36 -0.54 3.64
C THR A 135 -19.84 -0.62 3.72
N ILE A 136 -19.18 0.44 3.24
CA ILE A 136 -17.74 0.62 3.37
C ILE A 136 -17.47 1.19 4.76
N VAL A 137 -16.65 0.49 5.53
CA VAL A 137 -16.14 0.98 6.83
C VAL A 137 -15.10 2.06 6.57
N ASN A 138 -14.10 1.75 5.75
CA ASN A 138 -12.95 2.63 5.58
C ASN A 138 -12.24 2.38 4.24
N ASN A 139 -11.72 3.42 3.59
CA ASN A 139 -10.87 3.30 2.39
C ASN A 139 -9.51 4.01 2.50
N GLU A 140 -9.10 4.32 3.73
CA GLU A 140 -7.80 4.88 4.10
C GLU A 140 -6.88 3.80 4.69
N SER A 141 -5.84 3.44 3.93
CA SER A 141 -4.93 2.35 4.30
C SER A 141 -4.24 2.55 5.66
N SER A 142 -3.90 3.79 6.03
CA SER A 142 -3.19 4.08 7.27
C SER A 142 -4.07 3.89 8.51
N GLU A 143 -5.38 4.10 8.38
CA GLU A 143 -6.33 3.82 9.46
C GLU A 143 -6.66 2.33 9.54
N ILE A 144 -6.83 1.67 8.39
CA ILE A 144 -7.14 0.23 8.34
C ILE A 144 -6.04 -0.60 9.02
N ILE A 145 -4.76 -0.29 8.79
CA ILE A 145 -3.67 -1.01 9.47
C ILE A 145 -3.70 -0.80 10.98
N ARG A 146 -4.09 0.40 11.46
CA ARG A 146 -4.24 0.67 12.90
C ARG A 146 -5.43 -0.09 13.50
N MET A 147 -6.52 -0.27 12.74
CA MET A 147 -7.61 -1.17 13.15
C MET A 147 -7.13 -2.63 13.25
N PHE A 148 -6.40 -3.11 12.24
CA PHE A 148 -5.89 -4.48 12.22
C PHE A 148 -4.86 -4.72 13.32
N ASN A 149 -4.11 -3.68 13.71
CA ASN A 149 -3.09 -3.75 14.75
C ASN A 149 -3.64 -4.20 16.11
N SER A 150 -4.85 -3.78 16.50
CA SER A 150 -5.36 -4.03 17.85
C SER A 150 -6.85 -4.36 17.99
N ALA A 151 -7.71 -4.00 17.04
CA ALA A 151 -9.16 -4.16 17.23
C ALA A 151 -9.58 -5.63 17.40
N PHE A 152 -8.84 -6.56 16.79
CA PHE A 152 -9.11 -8.00 16.81
C PHE A 152 -8.33 -8.78 17.88
N ASP A 153 -7.59 -8.11 18.76
CA ASP A 153 -6.78 -8.79 19.79
C ASP A 153 -7.66 -9.67 20.71
N GLY A 154 -8.80 -9.15 21.15
CA GLY A 154 -9.80 -9.91 21.92
C GLY A 154 -10.57 -10.96 21.11
N ALA A 155 -10.37 -11.02 19.79
CA ALA A 155 -11.03 -11.95 18.88
C ALA A 155 -10.08 -13.04 18.33
N GLY A 156 -8.85 -13.13 18.86
CA GLY A 156 -7.87 -14.17 18.52
C GLY A 156 -6.80 -13.75 17.51
N ALA A 157 -6.59 -12.44 17.28
CA ALA A 157 -5.46 -11.98 16.48
C ALA A 157 -4.12 -12.36 17.13
N LYS A 158 -3.09 -12.56 16.31
CA LYS A 158 -1.73 -12.83 16.81
C LYS A 158 -1.20 -11.64 17.63
N PRO A 159 -0.39 -11.89 18.67
CA PRO A 159 0.25 -10.82 19.43
C PRO A 159 1.18 -10.00 18.53
N GLY A 160 1.30 -8.71 18.84
CA GLY A 160 2.14 -7.76 18.10
C GLY A 160 1.48 -6.39 18.06
N ASP A 161 2.24 -5.36 18.40
CA ASP A 161 1.84 -3.96 18.34
C ASP A 161 2.88 -3.18 17.51
N TYR A 162 2.46 -2.75 16.33
CA TYR A 162 3.28 -1.99 15.39
C TYR A 162 3.06 -0.48 15.52
N HIS A 163 2.24 -0.03 16.48
CA HIS A 163 2.02 1.38 16.77
C HIS A 163 1.94 1.66 18.30
N PRO A 164 2.99 1.25 19.05
CA PRO A 164 2.98 1.35 20.51
C PRO A 164 2.98 2.80 20.98
N ALA A 165 2.30 3.04 22.10
CA ALA A 165 2.08 4.39 22.64
C ALA A 165 3.37 5.21 22.82
N ALA A 166 4.46 4.56 23.26
CA ALA A 166 5.75 5.22 23.50
C ALA A 166 6.45 5.72 22.23
N LEU A 167 6.15 5.15 21.06
CA LEU A 167 6.83 5.47 19.80
C LEU A 167 5.97 6.29 18.83
N ARG A 168 4.70 6.59 19.16
CA ARG A 168 3.75 7.22 18.21
C ARG A 168 4.26 8.54 17.64
N GLY A 169 4.84 9.40 18.47
CA GLY A 169 5.37 10.68 18.03
C GLY A 169 6.47 10.53 16.96
N GLU A 170 7.41 9.60 17.16
CA GLU A 170 8.47 9.34 16.18
C GLU A 170 7.92 8.61 14.93
N ILE A 171 7.00 7.66 15.11
CA ILE A 171 6.31 6.98 14.02
C ILE A 171 5.60 7.98 13.11
N ASP A 172 4.87 8.94 13.67
CA ASP A 172 4.12 9.94 12.91
C ASP A 172 5.06 10.85 12.11
N LEU A 173 6.19 11.30 12.68
CA LEU A 173 7.21 12.08 11.97
C LEU A 173 7.84 11.30 10.81
N VAL A 174 8.26 10.05 11.04
CA VAL A 174 8.82 9.18 9.99
C VAL A 174 7.79 8.91 8.91
N ASN A 175 6.53 8.68 9.29
CA ASN A 175 5.44 8.42 8.38
C ASN A 175 5.12 9.58 7.45
N GLU A 176 5.19 10.81 7.95
CA GLU A 176 5.04 12.03 7.16
C GLU A 176 6.19 12.15 6.15
N PHE A 177 7.43 12.01 6.62
CA PHE A 177 8.62 12.04 5.77
C PHE A 177 8.55 10.99 4.64
N VAL A 178 8.28 9.73 5.00
CA VAL A 178 8.17 8.61 4.05
C VAL A 178 7.02 8.82 3.07
N TYR A 179 5.88 9.37 3.52
CA TYR A 179 4.76 9.65 2.63
C TYR A 179 5.11 10.73 1.61
N GLU A 180 5.67 11.85 2.06
CA GLU A 180 5.99 13.00 1.22
C GLU A 180 7.08 12.67 0.19
N HIS A 181 8.19 12.10 0.66
CA HIS A 181 9.38 11.91 -0.15
C HIS A 181 9.29 10.64 -1.01
N LEU A 182 8.64 9.58 -0.53
CA LEU A 182 8.70 8.27 -1.18
C LEU A 182 7.33 7.77 -1.62
N ASN A 183 6.42 7.46 -0.69
CA ASN A 183 5.18 6.77 -1.04
C ASN A 183 4.34 7.56 -2.05
N ASN A 184 4.25 8.89 -1.86
CA ASN A 184 3.58 9.77 -2.80
C ASN A 184 4.58 10.47 -3.74
N GLY A 185 5.84 10.64 -3.32
CA GLY A 185 6.90 11.24 -4.13
C GLY A 185 7.09 10.56 -5.49
N VAL A 186 7.17 9.23 -5.54
CA VAL A 186 7.31 8.49 -6.81
C VAL A 186 6.09 8.69 -7.74
N TYR A 187 4.90 8.89 -7.17
CA TYR A 187 3.69 9.18 -7.94
C TYR A 187 3.68 10.62 -8.46
N ARG A 188 4.19 11.59 -7.66
CA ARG A 188 4.38 12.97 -8.10
C ARG A 188 5.33 13.05 -9.28
N ALA A 189 6.45 12.31 -9.24
CA ALA A 189 7.37 12.20 -10.36
C ALA A 189 6.72 11.53 -11.58
N GLY A 190 6.15 10.33 -11.39
CA GLY A 190 5.59 9.55 -12.48
C GLY A 190 4.38 10.17 -13.19
N PHE A 191 3.61 11.01 -12.50
CA PHE A 191 2.44 11.70 -13.05
C PHE A 191 2.63 13.20 -13.25
N ALA A 192 3.84 13.72 -13.12
CA ALA A 192 4.13 15.11 -13.47
C ALA A 192 3.73 15.40 -14.93
N ALA A 193 3.07 16.54 -15.17
CA ALA A 193 2.69 16.99 -16.50
C ALA A 193 3.69 18.00 -17.10
N THR A 194 4.66 18.47 -16.31
CA THR A 194 5.70 19.40 -16.72
C THR A 194 7.08 18.92 -16.26
N GLN A 195 8.14 19.33 -16.97
CA GLN A 195 9.51 18.98 -16.61
C GLN A 195 9.87 19.51 -15.21
N ALA A 196 9.53 20.75 -14.89
CA ALA A 196 9.79 21.35 -13.59
C ALA A 196 9.11 20.59 -12.42
N ALA A 197 7.86 20.14 -12.60
CA ALA A 197 7.19 19.35 -11.57
C ALA A 197 7.81 17.94 -11.41
N TYR A 198 8.33 17.37 -12.50
CA TYR A 198 9.06 16.11 -12.46
C TYR A 198 10.41 16.27 -11.73
N ASP A 199 11.21 17.28 -12.10
CA ASP A 199 12.53 17.55 -11.52
C ASP A 199 12.41 17.77 -10.00
N GLU A 200 11.47 18.62 -9.57
CA GLU A 200 11.18 18.86 -8.16
C GLU A 200 10.84 17.56 -7.41
N ALA A 201 10.00 16.70 -8.01
CA ALA A 201 9.54 15.48 -7.37
C ALA A 201 10.62 14.40 -7.30
N VAL A 202 11.39 14.22 -8.38
CA VAL A 202 12.43 13.19 -8.44
C VAL A 202 13.62 13.54 -7.55
N GLU A 203 13.99 14.82 -7.46
CA GLU A 203 14.98 15.33 -6.51
C GLU A 203 14.61 14.99 -5.07
N LYS A 204 13.35 15.25 -4.68
CA LYS A 204 12.83 14.92 -3.34
C LYS A 204 12.83 13.41 -3.07
N VAL A 205 12.50 12.58 -4.07
CA VAL A 205 12.56 11.12 -3.93
C VAL A 205 13.97 10.65 -3.61
N PHE A 206 14.97 11.11 -4.36
CA PHE A 206 16.35 10.67 -4.14
C PHE A 206 16.97 11.25 -2.88
N ALA A 207 16.67 12.51 -2.52
CA ALA A 207 17.03 13.06 -1.21
C ALA A 207 16.41 12.25 -0.06
N GLY A 208 15.16 11.79 -0.23
CA GLY A 208 14.49 10.90 0.72
C GLY A 208 15.19 9.55 0.86
N LEU A 209 15.56 8.92 -0.24
CA LEU A 209 16.32 7.66 -0.23
C LEU A 209 17.68 7.83 0.43
N ASP A 210 18.44 8.88 0.09
CA ASP A 210 19.75 9.17 0.67
C ASP A 210 19.65 9.39 2.21
N THR A 211 18.60 10.09 2.67
CA THR A 211 18.34 10.29 4.10
C THR A 211 18.05 8.97 4.83
N LEU A 212 17.21 8.10 4.24
CA LEU A 212 16.89 6.81 4.84
C LEU A 212 18.08 5.84 4.79
N GLU A 213 18.91 5.89 3.74
CA GLU A 213 20.14 5.11 3.66
C GLU A 213 21.09 5.43 4.83
N GLN A 214 21.24 6.72 5.15
CA GLN A 214 22.04 7.17 6.30
C GLN A 214 21.39 6.73 7.63
N ARG A 215 20.08 6.95 7.80
CA ARG A 215 19.38 6.54 9.03
C ARG A 215 19.51 5.04 9.30
N LEU A 216 19.37 4.23 8.25
CA LEU A 216 19.45 2.78 8.33
C LEU A 216 20.89 2.26 8.47
N ALA A 217 21.92 3.10 8.36
CA ALA A 217 23.30 2.67 8.63
C ALA A 217 23.49 2.24 10.09
N ASP A 218 22.80 2.92 11.01
CA ASP A 218 22.96 2.80 12.47
C ASP A 218 21.76 2.17 13.18
N GLN A 219 20.58 2.15 12.55
CA GLN A 219 19.35 1.59 13.13
C GLN A 219 18.83 0.45 12.27
N ARG A 220 18.34 -0.65 12.88
CA ARG A 220 17.80 -1.80 12.13
C ARG A 220 16.50 -1.45 11.41
N TYR A 221 15.65 -0.63 12.03
CA TYR A 221 14.35 -0.21 11.50
C TYR A 221 14.24 1.31 11.47
N LEU A 222 13.13 1.83 10.95
CA LEU A 222 12.95 3.26 10.81
C LEU A 222 12.74 3.98 12.15
N VAL A 223 12.30 3.29 13.20
CA VAL A 223 12.08 3.87 14.54
C VAL A 223 12.89 3.05 15.54
N GLY A 224 14.19 3.37 15.62
CA GLY A 224 15.15 2.61 16.43
C GLY A 224 15.30 1.16 15.96
N ASN A 225 15.28 0.23 16.90
CA ASN A 225 15.41 -1.21 16.64
C ASN A 225 14.09 -1.97 16.85
N THR A 226 12.96 -1.26 16.80
CA THR A 226 11.62 -1.84 16.88
C THR A 226 10.93 -1.75 15.54
N LEU A 227 10.35 -2.86 15.08
CA LEU A 227 9.58 -2.91 13.84
C LEU A 227 8.19 -2.27 14.05
N THR A 228 7.83 -1.29 13.23
CA THR A 228 6.62 -0.45 13.41
C THR A 228 5.80 -0.33 12.12
N GLU A 229 4.65 0.34 12.19
CA GLU A 229 3.84 0.67 11.01
C GLU A 229 4.60 1.56 10.01
N ALA A 230 5.61 2.32 10.45
CA ALA A 230 6.44 3.13 9.57
C ALA A 230 7.20 2.25 8.57
N ASP A 231 7.77 1.14 9.05
CA ASP A 231 8.51 0.19 8.22
C ASP A 231 7.59 -0.44 7.18
N TRP A 232 6.40 -0.85 7.62
CA TRP A 232 5.37 -1.45 6.77
C TRP A 232 4.70 -0.47 5.80
N ARG A 233 4.77 0.84 6.08
CA ARG A 233 4.34 1.89 5.15
C ARG A 233 5.38 2.16 4.07
N LEU A 234 6.68 1.98 4.37
CA LEU A 234 7.78 2.13 3.42
C LEU A 234 7.96 0.88 2.54
N PHE A 235 7.89 -0.33 3.13
CA PHE A 235 8.19 -1.58 2.45
C PHE A 235 7.50 -1.77 1.09
N PRO A 236 6.19 -1.52 0.94
CA PRO A 236 5.51 -1.62 -0.36
C PRO A 236 6.13 -0.74 -1.45
N THR A 237 6.68 0.42 -1.08
CA THR A 237 7.38 1.30 -2.03
C THR A 237 8.70 0.68 -2.46
N LEU A 238 9.48 0.14 -1.52
CA LEU A 238 10.81 -0.42 -1.81
C LEU A 238 10.74 -1.62 -2.76
N VAL A 239 9.86 -2.59 -2.49
CA VAL A 239 9.71 -3.79 -3.37
C VAL A 239 9.15 -3.46 -4.76
N ARG A 240 8.64 -2.25 -4.97
CA ARG A 240 8.15 -1.76 -6.28
C ARG A 240 9.15 -0.86 -6.98
N PHE A 241 10.20 -0.42 -6.29
CA PHE A 241 11.09 0.61 -6.79
C PHE A 241 11.80 0.17 -8.06
N ASP A 242 12.61 -0.89 -7.99
CA ASP A 242 13.36 -1.39 -9.15
C ASP A 242 12.45 -2.11 -10.16
N ALA A 243 11.39 -2.77 -9.68
CA ALA A 243 10.49 -3.53 -10.54
C ALA A 243 9.53 -2.66 -11.38
N ALA A 244 9.23 -1.44 -10.93
CA ALA A 244 8.25 -0.58 -11.57
C ALA A 244 8.63 0.91 -11.55
N TYR A 245 8.81 1.52 -10.37
CA TYR A 245 8.96 3.00 -10.27
C TYR A 245 10.17 3.54 -11.00
N HIS A 246 11.29 2.81 -10.96
CA HIS A 246 12.53 3.18 -11.62
C HIS A 246 12.29 3.46 -13.11
N HIS A 247 11.47 2.65 -13.77
CA HIS A 247 11.17 2.80 -15.20
C HIS A 247 9.86 3.55 -15.47
N VAL A 248 8.73 3.05 -14.96
CA VAL A 248 7.38 3.56 -15.27
C VAL A 248 7.23 5.01 -14.79
N PHE A 249 7.77 5.32 -13.62
CA PHE A 249 7.72 6.66 -13.03
C PHE A 249 9.01 7.46 -13.23
N LYS A 250 9.94 6.95 -14.04
CA LYS A 250 11.21 7.60 -14.38
C LYS A 250 12.07 7.95 -13.16
N CYS A 251 11.95 7.22 -12.04
CA CYS A 251 12.83 7.41 -10.88
C CYS A 251 14.20 6.72 -11.13
N THR A 252 14.95 7.18 -12.13
CA THR A 252 16.07 6.44 -12.76
C THR A 252 17.47 6.76 -12.25
N TRP A 253 17.68 7.73 -11.36
CA TRP A 253 19.05 8.17 -11.01
C TRP A 253 19.91 7.03 -10.46
N ARG A 254 19.33 6.20 -9.59
CA ARG A 254 19.97 5.01 -9.00
C ARG A 254 18.91 3.94 -8.72
N PRO A 255 19.18 2.64 -8.99
CA PRO A 255 18.32 1.57 -8.53
C PRO A 255 18.40 1.42 -7.01
N LEU A 256 17.32 0.96 -6.38
CA LEU A 256 17.28 0.65 -4.95
C LEU A 256 18.38 -0.35 -4.58
N ALA A 257 18.64 -1.34 -5.44
CA ALA A 257 19.71 -2.32 -5.24
C ALA A 257 21.13 -1.74 -5.09
N SER A 258 21.35 -0.47 -5.43
CA SER A 258 22.63 0.21 -5.22
C SER A 258 22.80 0.83 -3.83
N TYR A 259 21.74 0.90 -3.02
CA TYR A 259 21.77 1.39 -1.64
C TYR A 259 22.04 0.23 -0.69
N GLY A 260 23.18 0.25 0.00
CA GLY A 260 23.61 -0.88 0.83
C GLY A 260 22.66 -1.16 1.99
N ASN A 261 22.32 -0.15 2.79
CA ASN A 261 21.47 -0.32 3.96
C ASN A 261 20.00 -0.46 3.61
N LEU A 262 19.47 0.36 2.69
CA LEU A 262 18.08 0.32 2.25
C LEU A 262 17.72 -1.00 1.56
N HIS A 263 18.61 -1.51 0.70
CA HIS A 263 18.37 -2.79 0.05
C HIS A 263 18.36 -3.93 1.09
N ASP A 264 19.35 -3.99 1.98
CA ASP A 264 19.37 -5.01 3.03
C ASP A 264 18.20 -4.87 4.03
N TYR A 265 17.72 -3.66 4.30
CA TYR A 265 16.51 -3.40 5.08
C TYR A 265 15.26 -3.94 4.38
N MET A 266 15.15 -3.74 3.06
CA MET A 266 14.05 -4.30 2.26
C MET A 266 14.09 -5.83 2.25
N LEU A 267 15.27 -6.45 2.20
CA LEU A 267 15.44 -7.90 2.32
C LEU A 267 15.04 -8.42 3.71
N ASP A 268 15.46 -7.76 4.79
CA ASP A 268 15.10 -8.09 6.19
C ASP A 268 13.58 -8.14 6.37
N LEU A 269 12.88 -7.11 5.87
CA LEU A 269 11.42 -7.04 5.90
C LEU A 269 10.74 -8.08 5.01
N TYR A 270 11.29 -8.35 3.82
CA TYR A 270 10.77 -9.37 2.91
C TYR A 270 10.83 -10.78 3.53
N GLN A 271 11.85 -11.01 4.36
CA GLN A 271 12.12 -12.30 5.01
C GLN A 271 11.38 -12.48 6.35
N VAL A 272 10.65 -11.46 6.84
CA VAL A 272 9.73 -11.64 7.96
C VAL A 272 8.68 -12.70 7.60
N PRO A 273 8.45 -13.72 8.46
CA PRO A 273 7.58 -14.85 8.14
C PRO A 273 6.20 -14.44 7.61
N GLY A 274 5.85 -14.95 6.43
CA GLY A 274 4.57 -14.70 5.75
C GLY A 274 4.49 -13.40 4.92
N VAL A 275 5.47 -12.49 5.02
CA VAL A 275 5.46 -11.23 4.25
C VAL A 275 5.74 -11.45 2.77
N SER A 276 6.67 -12.34 2.43
CA SER A 276 6.97 -12.65 1.02
C SER A 276 5.75 -13.12 0.22
N GLU A 277 4.78 -13.78 0.86
CA GLU A 277 3.52 -14.24 0.25
C GLU A 277 2.62 -13.08 -0.22
N THR A 278 2.74 -11.90 0.40
CA THR A 278 1.94 -10.72 0.03
C THR A 278 2.49 -9.99 -1.20
N VAL A 279 3.71 -10.33 -1.63
CA VAL A 279 4.38 -9.72 -2.78
C VAL A 279 4.12 -10.53 -4.04
N LYS A 280 3.23 -10.03 -4.90
CA LYS A 280 2.94 -10.61 -6.23
C LYS A 280 3.60 -9.76 -7.32
N LEU A 281 4.83 -10.13 -7.69
CA LEU A 281 5.66 -9.33 -8.59
C LEU A 281 5.05 -9.22 -10.01
N ASP A 282 4.41 -10.28 -10.48
CA ASP A 282 3.63 -10.33 -11.72
C ASP A 282 2.47 -9.32 -11.69
N HIS A 283 1.71 -9.24 -10.58
CA HIS A 283 0.67 -8.23 -10.40
C HIS A 283 1.26 -6.82 -10.36
N ILE A 284 2.35 -6.63 -9.60
CA ILE A 284 3.05 -5.34 -9.47
C ILE A 284 3.42 -4.82 -10.85
N VAL A 285 4.25 -5.57 -11.58
CA VAL A 285 4.80 -5.15 -12.86
C VAL A 285 3.66 -4.94 -13.86
N THR A 286 2.80 -5.94 -14.07
CA THR A 286 1.67 -5.82 -15.00
C THR A 286 0.78 -4.61 -14.68
N GLY A 287 0.51 -4.38 -13.39
CA GLY A 287 -0.40 -3.33 -12.95
C GLY A 287 0.14 -1.91 -13.05
N TYR A 288 1.46 -1.71 -13.03
CA TYR A 288 2.06 -0.40 -13.29
C TYR A 288 2.22 -0.15 -14.79
N TYR A 289 2.65 -1.16 -15.55
CA TYR A 289 2.79 -1.03 -17.00
C TYR A 289 1.44 -0.99 -17.74
N SER A 290 0.32 -1.34 -17.11
CA SER A 290 -1.03 -1.14 -17.66
C SER A 290 -1.53 0.31 -17.57
N ILE A 291 -0.80 1.22 -16.91
CA ILE A 291 -1.19 2.63 -16.76
C ILE A 291 -0.94 3.38 -18.09
N ASP A 292 -2.02 3.58 -18.83
CA ASP A 292 -2.06 4.25 -20.14
C ASP A 292 -1.28 5.58 -20.20
N ARG A 293 -1.40 6.41 -19.16
CA ARG A 293 -0.81 7.75 -19.10
C ARG A 293 0.71 7.74 -19.21
N VAL A 294 1.36 6.73 -18.64
CA VAL A 294 2.83 6.63 -18.53
C VAL A 294 3.40 5.53 -19.42
N ASN A 295 2.55 4.61 -19.89
CA ASN A 295 2.90 3.57 -20.84
C ASN A 295 1.75 3.31 -21.84
N PRO A 296 1.57 4.15 -22.88
CA PRO A 296 0.48 4.00 -23.84
C PRO A 296 0.50 2.66 -24.58
N SER A 297 1.69 2.11 -24.83
CA SER A 297 1.87 0.82 -25.53
C SER A 297 1.40 -0.39 -24.72
N ARG A 298 1.25 -0.25 -23.40
CA ARG A 298 0.97 -1.33 -22.44
C ARG A 298 1.96 -2.50 -22.47
N ILE A 299 3.12 -2.31 -23.09
CA ILE A 299 4.19 -3.30 -23.10
C ILE A 299 4.70 -3.46 -21.67
N VAL A 300 4.78 -4.71 -21.23
CA VAL A 300 5.33 -5.10 -19.92
C VAL A 300 6.76 -5.62 -20.15
N PRO A 301 7.80 -4.99 -19.60
CA PRO A 301 9.16 -5.43 -19.82
C PRO A 301 9.48 -6.70 -19.05
N LYS A 302 10.48 -7.43 -19.51
CA LYS A 302 11.16 -8.43 -18.70
C LYS A 302 12.04 -7.70 -17.69
N ILE A 303 11.74 -7.84 -16.40
CA ILE A 303 12.56 -7.30 -15.32
C ILE A 303 13.67 -8.30 -14.92
N PRO A 304 14.75 -7.85 -14.28
CA PRO A 304 15.78 -8.74 -13.74
C PRO A 304 15.19 -9.81 -12.82
N LYS A 305 15.87 -10.96 -12.70
CA LYS A 305 15.54 -11.94 -11.67
C LYS A 305 15.92 -11.36 -10.30
N LEU A 306 14.92 -10.96 -9.53
CA LEU A 306 15.09 -10.41 -8.19
C LEU A 306 15.07 -11.56 -7.18
N ASP A 307 16.20 -11.84 -6.54
CA ASP A 307 16.28 -12.77 -5.42
C ASP A 307 16.28 -11.99 -4.10
N TRP A 308 15.10 -11.84 -3.52
CA TRP A 308 14.92 -11.20 -2.21
C TRP A 308 15.00 -12.17 -1.03
N THR A 309 15.29 -13.45 -1.29
CA THR A 309 15.47 -14.48 -0.25
C THR A 309 16.93 -14.63 0.18
N ARG A 310 17.87 -14.01 -0.56
CA ARG A 310 19.28 -14.00 -0.21
C ARG A 310 19.52 -13.37 1.19
N PRO A 311 20.55 -13.80 1.94
CA PRO A 311 20.86 -13.21 3.23
C PRO A 311 21.08 -11.70 3.17
N HIS A 312 20.72 -11.00 4.25
CA HIS A 312 20.95 -9.57 4.45
C HIS A 312 21.89 -9.35 5.65
N ASN A 313 22.59 -8.21 5.70
CA ASN A 313 23.55 -7.90 6.76
C ASN A 313 22.94 -7.04 7.90
N ARG A 314 21.62 -7.11 8.12
CA ARG A 314 20.93 -6.27 9.12
C ARG A 314 21.08 -6.77 10.56
N ALA A 315 21.31 -8.08 10.74
CA ALA A 315 21.51 -8.69 12.07
C ALA A 315 22.72 -8.10 12.84
N ARG A 316 23.67 -7.46 12.15
CA ARG A 316 24.79 -6.74 12.80
C ARG A 316 24.32 -5.62 13.74
N LEU A 317 23.13 -5.08 13.50
CA LEU A 317 22.55 -3.96 14.25
C LEU A 317 21.79 -4.40 15.51
N ASP A 318 21.57 -5.71 15.69
CA ASP A 318 20.91 -6.26 16.88
C ASP A 318 21.76 -6.14 18.15
N LYS A 319 23.10 -6.08 18.02
CA LYS A 319 24.02 -6.10 19.17
C LYS A 319 24.05 -4.82 20.02
N ALA A 320 23.39 -3.74 19.58
CA ALA A 320 23.17 -2.57 20.44
C ALA A 320 22.18 -2.83 21.60
N LEU A 321 21.56 -4.02 21.67
CA LEU A 321 20.61 -4.45 22.70
C LEU A 321 21.25 -5.06 23.98
N SER A 322 22.57 -5.01 24.14
CA SER A 322 23.25 -5.63 25.30
C SER A 322 24.10 -4.69 26.16
N ALA A 323 24.04 -3.37 25.93
CA ALA A 323 24.88 -2.40 26.64
C ALA A 323 24.16 -1.11 27.07
N ALA A 324 22.84 -1.17 27.36
CA ALA A 324 22.11 -0.09 28.01
C ALA A 324 21.14 -0.63 29.06
#